data_AF-A0A940V221-F1
#
_entry.id   AF-A0A940V221-F1
#
_cell.length_a   1.000
_cell.length_b   1.000
_cell.length_c   1.000
_cell.angle_alpha   90.00
_cell.angle_beta   90.00
_cell.angle_gamma   90.00
#
_symmetry.space_group_name_H-M   'P 1'
#
loop_
_entity.id
_entity.type
_entity.pdbx_description
1 polymer ?
#
loop_
_entity_poly.entity_id
_entity_poly.type
_entity_poly.pdbx_seq_one_letter_code
_entity_poly.pdbx_strand_id
1 'polypeptide(L)'
;MSDIVISEAKRCLQCKKPLCKMGCPVNTPFNEVVKLLLEGSIVDAGELLFHNNPLSMICSLVCPHEKQCEGSCVLGRKGDPIKVGMVENYISDYYLNFVDVKPEINRENKVAIVGSGPAGITIAIILATRGYDITIFEAHDKIG
;
A
#
# COMPACT_ATOMS: atom_id res chain seq x y z
N MET A 1 5.52 -2.25 -20.74
CA MET A 1 6.09 -2.68 -19.44
C MET A 1 5.03 -3.33 -18.53
N SER A 2 3.73 -3.27 -18.89
CA SER A 2 2.60 -3.93 -18.20
C SER A 2 2.60 -5.46 -18.28
N ASP A 3 3.11 -6.06 -19.35
CA ASP A 3 2.91 -7.51 -19.60
C ASP A 3 3.58 -8.41 -18.57
N ILE A 4 4.74 -8.00 -18.05
CA ILE A 4 5.46 -8.75 -17.00
C ILE A 4 4.65 -8.74 -15.69
N VAL A 5 4.15 -7.57 -15.28
CA VAL A 5 3.37 -7.42 -14.05
C VAL A 5 2.06 -8.21 -14.14
N ILE A 6 1.36 -8.13 -15.27
CA ILE A 6 0.12 -8.89 -15.48
C ILE A 6 0.38 -10.40 -15.51
N SER A 7 1.48 -10.84 -16.15
CA SER A 7 1.88 -12.25 -16.15
C SER A 7 2.16 -12.75 -14.73
N GLU A 8 2.86 -11.95 -13.92
CA GLU A 8 3.13 -12.27 -12.52
C GLU A 8 1.85 -12.31 -11.67
N ALA A 9 0.98 -11.30 -11.83
CA ALA A 9 -0.32 -11.24 -11.14
C ALA A 9 -1.20 -12.45 -11.44
N LYS A 10 -1.20 -12.95 -12.70
CA LYS A 10 -1.94 -14.16 -13.12
C LYS A 10 -1.50 -15.44 -12.42
N ARG A 11 -0.32 -15.47 -11.80
CA ARG A 11 0.14 -16.63 -11.00
C ARG A 11 -0.56 -16.72 -9.64
N CYS A 12 -1.19 -15.64 -9.17
CA CYS A 12 -1.86 -15.61 -7.87
C CYS A 12 -2.99 -16.63 -7.82
N LEU A 13 -2.95 -17.50 -6.81
CA LEU A 13 -3.90 -18.61 -6.65
C LEU A 13 -5.29 -18.19 -6.14
N GLN A 14 -5.52 -16.90 -5.86
CA GLN A 14 -6.75 -16.39 -5.26
C GLN A 14 -7.18 -17.22 -4.03
N CYS A 15 -6.22 -17.42 -3.11
CA CYS A 15 -6.41 -18.30 -1.95
C CYS A 15 -7.59 -17.86 -1.09
N LYS A 16 -8.50 -18.79 -0.77
CA LYS A 16 -9.62 -18.56 0.17
C LYS A 16 -9.15 -18.06 1.55
N LYS A 17 -8.01 -18.57 2.03
CA LYS A 17 -7.30 -18.06 3.22
C LYS A 17 -5.96 -17.46 2.77
N PRO A 18 -5.88 -16.16 2.50
CA PRO A 18 -4.66 -15.53 1.98
C PRO A 18 -3.61 -15.43 3.09
N LEU A 19 -2.68 -16.38 3.13
CA LEU A 19 -1.57 -16.36 4.09
C LEU A 19 -0.66 -15.14 3.90
N CYS A 20 -0.55 -14.63 2.67
CA CYS A 20 0.17 -13.38 2.36
C CYS A 20 -0.40 -12.17 3.11
N LYS A 21 -1.73 -12.11 3.30
CA LYS A 21 -2.40 -11.07 4.10
C LYS A 21 -1.98 -11.15 5.56
N MET A 22 -2.02 -12.34 6.16
CA MET A 22 -1.60 -12.55 7.55
C MET A 22 -0.08 -12.38 7.77
N GLY A 23 0.73 -12.63 6.75
CA GLY A 23 2.17 -12.39 6.76
C GLY A 23 2.56 -10.93 6.59
N CYS A 24 1.63 -10.07 6.17
CA CYS A 24 1.83 -8.64 6.07
C CYS A 24 1.55 -7.98 7.44
N PRO A 25 2.47 -7.18 8.01
CA PRO A 25 2.26 -6.51 9.30
C PRO A 25 1.02 -5.63 9.36
N VAL A 26 0.61 -5.05 8.23
CA VAL A 26 -0.57 -4.18 8.09
C VAL A 26 -1.76 -4.88 7.44
N ASN A 27 -1.72 -6.22 7.32
CA ASN A 27 -2.81 -7.04 6.78
C ASN A 27 -3.30 -6.62 5.38
N THR A 28 -2.40 -6.16 4.50
CA THR A 28 -2.76 -5.79 3.12
C THR A 28 -3.49 -6.94 2.42
N PRO A 29 -4.71 -6.73 1.89
CA PRO A 29 -5.51 -7.76 1.21
C PRO A 29 -5.00 -8.03 -0.22
N PHE A 30 -3.74 -8.45 -0.34
CA PHE A 30 -3.05 -8.51 -1.63
C PHE A 30 -3.72 -9.42 -2.68
N ASN A 31 -4.40 -10.48 -2.27
CA ASN A 31 -5.18 -11.32 -3.20
C ASN A 31 -6.33 -10.54 -3.86
N GLU A 32 -7.00 -9.66 -3.11
CA GLU A 32 -8.07 -8.79 -3.60
C GLU A 32 -7.51 -7.70 -4.53
N VAL A 33 -6.37 -7.11 -4.15
CA VAL A 33 -5.62 -6.15 -4.98
C VAL A 33 -5.27 -6.76 -6.34
N VAL A 34 -4.72 -7.98 -6.35
CA VAL A 34 -4.40 -8.70 -7.60
C VAL A 34 -5.66 -9.01 -8.41
N LYS A 35 -6.76 -9.36 -7.74
CA LYS A 35 -8.03 -9.63 -8.43
C LYS A 35 -8.50 -8.39 -9.19
N LEU A 36 -8.55 -7.23 -8.52
CA LEU A 36 -8.93 -5.95 -9.12
C LEU A 36 -8.02 -5.58 -10.30
N LEU A 37 -6.71 -5.75 -10.15
CA LEU A 37 -5.76 -5.53 -11.25
C LEU A 37 -6.08 -6.41 -12.47
N LEU A 38 -6.37 -7.70 -12.27
CA LEU A 38 -6.69 -8.63 -13.35
C LEU A 38 -8.06 -8.38 -13.99
N GLU A 39 -8.97 -7.74 -13.27
CA GLU A 39 -10.28 -7.29 -13.78
C GLU A 39 -10.20 -5.95 -14.54
N GLY A 40 -9.02 -5.31 -14.59
CA GLY A 40 -8.81 -4.01 -15.24
C GLY A 40 -9.10 -2.81 -14.34
N SER A 41 -9.49 -3.05 -13.09
CA SER A 41 -9.78 -2.05 -12.06
C SER A 41 -8.51 -1.60 -11.31
N ILE A 42 -7.51 -1.08 -12.04
CA ILE A 42 -6.24 -0.65 -11.43
C ILE A 42 -6.41 0.52 -10.45
N VAL A 43 -7.34 1.45 -10.71
CA VAL A 43 -7.62 2.58 -9.81
C VAL A 43 -8.18 2.07 -8.49
N ASP A 44 -9.18 1.18 -8.52
CA ASP A 44 -9.78 0.58 -7.32
C ASP A 44 -8.74 -0.25 -6.53
N ALA A 45 -7.85 -0.96 -7.24
CA ALA A 45 -6.75 -1.70 -6.63
C ALA A 45 -5.78 -0.76 -5.88
N GLY A 46 -5.47 0.39 -6.47
CA GLY A 46 -4.62 1.42 -5.89
C GLY A 46 -5.27 2.14 -4.71
N GLU A 47 -6.56 2.45 -4.81
CA GLU A 47 -7.36 2.99 -3.72
C GLU A 47 -7.33 2.04 -2.51
N LEU A 48 -7.58 0.74 -2.74
CA LEU A 48 -7.51 -0.28 -1.70
C LEU A 48 -6.13 -0.32 -1.01
N LEU A 49 -5.05 -0.25 -1.78
CA LEU A 49 -3.68 -0.20 -1.24
C LEU A 49 -3.45 1.07 -0.42
N PHE A 50 -3.80 2.23 -0.96
CA PHE A 50 -3.56 3.53 -0.35
C PHE A 50 -4.34 3.72 0.95
N HIS A 51 -5.62 3.34 0.97
CA HIS A 51 -6.43 3.41 2.19
C HIS A 51 -5.99 2.41 3.26
N ASN A 52 -5.47 1.24 2.86
CA ASN A 52 -4.90 0.28 3.81
C ASN A 52 -3.55 0.78 4.38
N ASN A 53 -2.69 1.31 3.52
CA ASN A 53 -1.40 1.88 3.88
C ASN A 53 -1.00 3.02 2.91
N PRO A 54 -1.04 4.29 3.34
CA PRO A 54 -0.64 5.43 2.51
C PRO A 54 0.80 5.37 1.99
N LEU A 55 1.65 4.55 2.61
CA LEU A 55 3.04 4.33 2.20
C LEU A 55 3.23 3.05 1.38
N SER A 56 2.16 2.49 0.82
CA SER A 56 2.20 1.28 -0.05
C SER A 56 3.30 1.36 -1.12
N MET A 57 3.44 2.51 -1.79
CA MET A 57 4.49 2.73 -2.79
C MET A 57 5.90 2.52 -2.22
N ILE A 58 6.17 3.01 -1.02
CA ILE A 58 7.49 2.84 -0.36
C ILE A 58 7.65 1.39 0.13
N CYS A 59 6.63 0.85 0.80
CA CYS A 59 6.64 -0.52 1.31
C CYS A 59 6.90 -1.55 0.20
N SER A 60 6.35 -1.34 -1.00
CA SER A 60 6.57 -2.19 -2.17
C SER A 60 8.05 -2.31 -2.59
N LEU A 61 8.89 -1.34 -2.19
CA LEU A 61 10.31 -1.28 -2.52
C LEU A 61 11.19 -1.78 -1.37
N VAL A 62 10.83 -1.50 -0.12
CA VAL A 62 11.74 -1.66 1.04
C VAL A 62 11.35 -2.76 2.01
N CYS A 63 10.13 -3.29 1.94
CA CYS A 63 9.73 -4.37 2.84
C CYS A 63 10.61 -5.61 2.64
N PRO A 64 10.94 -6.36 3.71
CA PRO A 64 11.56 -7.67 3.62
C PRO A 64 10.49 -8.71 3.22
N HIS A 65 10.02 -8.62 1.98
CA HIS A 65 8.89 -9.36 1.43
C HIS A 65 9.02 -10.88 1.65
N GLU A 66 10.24 -11.41 1.52
CA GLU A 66 10.61 -12.81 1.72
C GLU A 66 10.40 -13.30 3.16
N LYS A 67 10.38 -12.38 4.13
CA LYS A 67 10.06 -12.66 5.54
C LYS A 67 8.60 -12.33 5.90
N GLN A 68 7.84 -11.78 4.96
CA GLN A 68 6.49 -11.27 5.16
C GLN A 68 5.49 -11.92 4.18
N CYS A 69 4.88 -11.11 3.31
CA CYS A 69 3.82 -11.52 2.38
C CYS A 69 4.28 -12.56 1.36
N GLU A 70 5.47 -12.41 0.77
CA GLU A 70 6.03 -13.41 -0.18
C GLU A 70 6.46 -14.68 0.55
N GLY A 71 7.12 -14.54 1.70
CA GLY A 71 7.50 -15.68 2.55
C GLY A 71 6.32 -16.51 3.05
N SER A 72 5.15 -15.87 3.19
CA SER A 72 3.90 -16.52 3.59
C SER A 72 3.07 -17.03 2.42
N CYS A 73 3.46 -16.75 1.17
CA CYS A 73 2.68 -17.09 -0.01
C CYS A 73 2.56 -18.62 -0.18
N VAL A 74 1.33 -19.11 -0.38
CA VAL A 74 1.07 -20.56 -0.56
C VAL A 74 1.78 -21.12 -1.80
N LEU A 75 1.88 -20.33 -2.87
CA LEU A 75 2.59 -20.72 -4.10
C LEU A 75 4.08 -20.96 -3.82
N GLY A 76 4.67 -20.19 -2.90
CA GLY A 76 6.07 -20.29 -2.48
C GLY A 76 6.46 -21.64 -1.86
N ARG A 77 5.48 -22.49 -1.50
CA ARG A 77 5.75 -23.83 -0.93
C ARG A 77 6.24 -24.85 -1.97
N LYS A 78 5.95 -24.64 -3.26
CA LYS A 78 6.27 -25.58 -4.35
C LYS A 78 6.98 -24.90 -5.53
N GLY A 79 7.41 -23.66 -5.38
CA GLY A 79 8.04 -22.86 -6.42
C GLY A 79 8.23 -21.43 -5.93
N ASP A 80 8.32 -20.48 -6.85
CA ASP A 80 8.48 -19.09 -6.48
C ASP A 80 7.16 -18.49 -5.96
N PRO A 81 7.19 -17.69 -4.88
CA PRO A 81 6.02 -16.93 -4.46
C PRO A 81 5.68 -15.86 -5.50
N ILE A 82 4.47 -15.30 -5.38
CA ILE A 82 4.12 -14.10 -6.13
C ILE A 82 5.04 -12.97 -5.71
N LYS A 83 5.58 -12.21 -6.68
CA LYS A 83 6.35 -11.00 -6.42
C LYS A 83 5.43 -9.85 -6.03
N VAL A 84 5.08 -9.83 -4.74
CA VAL A 84 4.14 -8.86 -4.15
C VAL A 84 4.64 -7.44 -4.35
N GLY A 85 5.90 -7.17 -4.03
CA GLY A 85 6.48 -5.83 -4.14
C GLY A 85 6.43 -5.30 -5.57
N MET A 86 6.70 -6.14 -6.58
CA MET A 86 6.63 -5.75 -8.00
C MET A 86 5.22 -5.31 -8.41
N VAL A 87 4.20 -6.08 -8.04
CA VAL A 87 2.81 -5.78 -8.41
C VAL A 87 2.27 -4.60 -7.60
N GLU A 88 2.55 -4.55 -6.30
CA GLU A 88 2.16 -3.46 -5.40
C GLU A 88 2.78 -2.13 -5.84
N ASN A 89 4.04 -2.14 -6.27
CA ASN A 89 4.74 -0.97 -6.78
C ASN A 89 4.05 -0.42 -8.03
N TYR A 90 3.78 -1.28 -9.02
CA TYR A 90 3.13 -0.89 -10.26
C TYR A 90 1.75 -0.26 -10.04
N ILE A 91 0.94 -0.85 -9.16
CA ILE A 91 -0.40 -0.33 -8.86
C ILE A 91 -0.30 0.99 -8.08
N SER A 92 0.57 1.04 -7.07
CA SER A 92 0.71 2.23 -6.20
C SER A 92 1.26 3.42 -6.97
N ASP A 93 2.27 3.21 -7.81
CA ASP A 93 2.85 4.25 -8.67
C ASP A 93 1.80 4.83 -9.62
N TYR A 94 1.01 3.97 -10.25
CA TYR A 94 -0.10 4.40 -11.10
C TYR A 94 -1.09 5.25 -10.31
N TYR A 95 -1.56 4.75 -9.17
CA TYR A 95 -2.61 5.40 -8.37
C TYR A 95 -2.22 6.76 -7.79
N LEU A 96 -0.95 6.98 -7.46
CA LEU A 96 -0.47 8.29 -6.97
C LEU A 96 -0.67 9.43 -7.98
N ASN A 97 -0.83 9.12 -9.28
CA ASN A 97 -1.18 10.12 -10.30
C ASN A 97 -2.68 10.49 -10.31
N PHE A 98 -3.53 9.70 -9.66
CA PHE A 98 -4.99 9.86 -9.63
C PHE A 98 -5.54 10.17 -8.24
N VAL A 99 -4.73 10.00 -7.20
CA VAL A 99 -5.16 10.19 -5.82
C VAL A 99 -5.61 11.63 -5.60
N ASP A 100 -6.87 11.79 -5.19
CA ASP A 100 -7.46 13.08 -4.81
C ASP A 100 -7.90 12.98 -3.35
N VAL A 101 -7.00 13.37 -2.44
CA VAL A 101 -7.29 13.33 -1.00
C VAL A 101 -8.07 14.57 -0.62
N LYS A 102 -9.41 14.49 -0.72
CA LYS A 102 -10.29 15.54 -0.20
C LYS A 102 -10.68 15.25 1.26
N PRO A 103 -10.64 16.26 2.14
CA PRO A 103 -11.14 16.09 3.49
C PRO A 103 -12.66 15.85 3.48
N GLU A 104 -13.12 14.86 4.25
CA GLU A 104 -14.55 14.54 4.34
C GLU A 104 -15.37 15.69 4.97
N ILE A 105 -14.77 16.39 5.94
CA ILE A 105 -15.35 17.49 6.72
C ILE A 105 -14.22 18.47 7.01
N ASN A 106 -14.49 19.76 7.16
CA ASN A 106 -13.50 20.67 7.76
C ASN A 106 -13.70 20.73 9.28
N ARG A 107 -12.74 20.19 10.04
CA ARG A 107 -12.75 20.25 11.51
C ARG A 107 -12.01 21.48 11.98
N GLU A 108 -12.47 22.05 13.09
CA GLU A 108 -11.82 23.22 13.71
C GLU A 108 -10.61 22.85 14.58
N ASN A 109 -10.45 21.57 14.92
CA ASN A 109 -9.35 21.08 15.74
C ASN A 109 -8.04 21.04 14.97
N LYS A 110 -6.96 21.51 15.61
CA LYS A 110 -5.60 21.48 15.09
C LYS A 110 -4.80 20.33 15.71
N VAL A 111 -3.95 19.69 14.91
CA VAL A 111 -3.08 18.59 15.35
C VAL A 111 -1.62 18.89 14.98
N ALA A 112 -0.74 18.82 15.99
CA ALA A 112 0.70 18.86 15.78
C ALA A 112 1.27 17.43 15.76
N ILE A 113 2.08 17.13 14.75
CA ILE A 113 2.82 15.87 14.62
C ILE A 113 4.30 16.20 14.73
N VAL A 114 5.03 15.52 15.62
CA VAL A 114 6.48 15.73 15.80
C VAL A 114 7.23 14.56 15.16
N GLY A 115 8.04 14.86 14.14
CA GLY A 115 8.76 13.90 13.31
C GLY A 115 8.05 13.60 11.99
N SER A 116 8.79 13.67 10.90
CA SER A 116 8.29 13.46 9.53
C SER A 116 8.72 12.11 8.91
N GLY A 117 9.11 11.14 9.74
CA GLY A 117 9.35 9.77 9.29
C GLY A 117 8.06 9.03 8.89
N PRO A 118 8.15 7.73 8.55
CA PRO A 118 7.02 6.94 8.04
C PRO A 118 5.76 7.00 8.92
N ALA A 119 5.92 6.93 10.25
CA ALA A 119 4.80 7.03 11.18
C ALA A 119 4.12 8.40 11.15
N GLY A 120 4.92 9.48 11.13
CA GLY A 120 4.44 10.86 11.11
C GLY A 120 3.71 11.20 9.81
N ILE A 121 4.29 10.83 8.67
CA ILE A 121 3.65 11.02 7.35
C ILE A 121 2.35 10.20 7.26
N THR A 122 2.34 8.94 7.70
CA THR A 122 1.15 8.10 7.64
C THR A 122 -0.01 8.69 8.44
N ILE A 123 0.24 9.11 9.69
CA ILE A 123 -0.82 9.68 10.51
C ILE A 123 -1.24 11.07 10.02
N ALA A 124 -0.33 11.85 9.45
CA ALA A 124 -0.64 13.12 8.80
C ALA A 124 -1.65 12.92 7.66
N ILE A 125 -1.39 11.98 6.74
CA ILE A 125 -2.32 11.68 5.63
C ILE A 125 -3.68 11.26 6.18
N ILE A 126 -3.74 10.31 7.12
CA ILE A 126 -4.99 9.81 7.69
C ILE A 126 -5.80 10.94 8.36
N LEU A 127 -5.16 11.82 9.12
CA LEU A 127 -5.84 12.92 9.80
C LEU A 127 -6.26 14.03 8.84
N ALA A 128 -5.46 14.32 7.82
CA ALA A 128 -5.82 15.26 6.76
C ALA A 128 -7.08 14.79 6.00
N THR A 129 -7.16 13.51 5.61
CA THR A 129 -8.36 12.93 4.98
C THR A 129 -9.61 13.04 5.88
N ARG A 130 -9.41 12.95 7.21
CA ARG A 130 -10.48 13.11 8.21
C ARG A 130 -10.83 14.55 8.54
N GLY A 131 -10.17 15.52 7.91
CA GLY A 131 -10.53 16.93 8.01
C GLY A 131 -9.82 17.77 9.05
N TYR A 132 -8.76 17.25 9.68
CA TYR A 132 -8.01 18.01 10.68
C TYR A 132 -7.01 18.97 10.04
N ASP A 133 -6.85 20.15 10.64
CA ASP A 133 -5.75 21.08 10.33
C ASP A 133 -4.47 20.56 10.97
N ILE A 134 -3.56 19.99 10.16
CA ILE A 134 -2.35 19.32 10.63
C ILE A 134 -1.10 20.17 10.39
N THR A 135 -0.15 20.11 11.33
CA THR A 135 1.20 20.65 11.13
C THR A 135 2.23 19.61 11.56
N ILE A 136 3.16 19.29 10.67
CA ILE A 136 4.29 18.40 10.97
C ILE A 136 5.51 19.25 11.33
N PHE A 137 6.15 18.95 12.45
CA PHE A 137 7.39 19.56 12.89
C PHE A 137 8.54 18.57 12.70
N GLU A 138 9.54 18.96 11.91
CA GLU A 138 10.74 18.16 11.63
C GLU A 138 11.99 18.95 12.06
N ALA A 139 12.95 18.25 12.66
CA ALA A 139 14.22 18.83 13.09
C ALA A 139 15.23 18.95 11.94
N HIS A 140 15.13 18.07 10.95
CA HIS A 140 15.96 18.07 9.75
C HIS A 140 15.47 19.04 8.66
N ASP A 141 16.34 19.34 7.70
CA ASP A 141 16.05 20.21 6.54
C ASP A 141 15.16 19.54 5.49
N LYS A 142 15.03 18.21 5.55
CA LYS A 142 14.22 17.39 4.64
C LYS A 142 13.31 16.47 5.43
N ILE A 143 12.12 16.23 4.87
CA ILE A 143 11.18 15.23 5.37
C ILE A 143 11.55 13.83 4.89
N GLY A 144 11.03 12.81 5.58
CA GLY A 144 11.11 11.41 5.18
C GLY A 144 12.24 10.64 5.84
#